data_AF-T0NIR4-F1
#
_entry.id   AF-T0NIR4-F1
#
_cell.length_a   1.000
_cell.length_b   1.000
_cell.length_c   1.000
_cell.angle_alpha   90.00
_cell.angle_beta   90.00
_cell.angle_gamma   90.00
#
_symmetry.space_group_name_H-M   'P 1'
#
loop_
_entity.id
_entity.type
_entity.pdbx_description
1 polymer ?
#
loop_
_entity_poly.entity_id
_entity_poly.type
_entity_poly.pdbx_seq_one_letter_code
_entity_poly.pdbx_strand_id
1 'polypeptide(L)'
;MISDEEFISILSDYNFWGKKPYTGILREFYINKILKILNGINIVTESGLRRSGKSFISLQVASSFIQNGYNPEDILIINFDDERLDNNIKTLDNIYNAYKKLIKKTDNNVIIIDEAQEVSGWEKFVRTYQKKK
;
A
#
# COMPACT_ATOMS: atom_id res chain seq x y z
N MET A 1 23.26 -0.94 2.05
CA MET A 1 22.03 -0.15 2.22
C MET A 1 21.29 -0.27 0.90
N ILE A 2 20.07 -0.81 0.90
CA ILE A 2 19.27 -1.01 -0.30
C ILE A 2 19.13 0.34 -1.03
N SER A 3 19.35 0.37 -2.34
CA SER A 3 19.22 1.61 -3.13
C SER A 3 17.74 1.93 -3.42
N ASP A 4 17.46 3.15 -3.86
CA ASP A 4 16.10 3.53 -4.25
C ASP A 4 15.57 2.61 -5.38
N GLU A 5 16.40 2.33 -6.38
CA GLU A 5 16.07 1.46 -7.52
C GLU A 5 15.81 0.02 -7.08
N GLU A 6 16.59 -0.47 -6.10
CA GLU A 6 16.42 -1.81 -5.55
C GLU A 6 15.10 -1.92 -4.76
N PHE A 7 14.73 -0.91 -3.96
CA PHE A 7 13.40 -0.85 -3.34
C PHE A 7 12.29 -0.87 -4.38
N ILE A 8 12.39 -0.07 -5.44
CA ILE A 8 11.39 -0.05 -6.51
C ILE A 8 11.29 -1.41 -7.21
N SER A 9 12.41 -2.09 -7.44
CA SER A 9 12.43 -3.42 -8.03
C SER A 9 11.69 -4.44 -7.16
N ILE A 10 11.93 -4.45 -5.85
CA ILE A 10 11.24 -5.33 -4.89
C ILE A 10 9.75 -5.01 -4.87
N LEU A 11 9.38 -3.74 -4.69
CA LEU A 11 7.99 -3.31 -4.55
C LEU A 11 7.20 -3.51 -5.84
N SER A 12 7.87 -3.45 -7.00
CA SER A 12 7.23 -3.72 -8.28
C SER A 12 6.51 -5.07 -8.27
N ASP A 13 6.97 -6.08 -7.51
CA ASP A 13 6.33 -7.40 -7.42
C ASP A 13 4.86 -7.36 -7.00
N TYR A 14 4.49 -6.43 -6.11
CA TYR A 14 3.15 -6.30 -5.53
C TYR A 14 2.33 -5.17 -6.14
N ASN A 15 2.99 -4.18 -6.75
CA ASN A 15 2.35 -2.96 -7.23
C ASN A 15 1.78 -3.10 -8.65
N PHE A 16 0.89 -2.17 -9.01
CA PHE A 16 0.28 -2.08 -10.34
C PHE A 16 1.15 -1.31 -11.36
N TRP A 17 2.45 -1.14 -11.09
CA TRP A 17 3.36 -0.37 -11.93
C TRP A 17 3.69 -1.16 -13.20
N GLY A 18 3.08 -0.80 -14.32
CA GLY A 18 3.28 -1.46 -15.61
C GLY A 18 2.71 -2.89 -15.72
N LYS A 19 2.06 -3.41 -14.67
CA LYS A 19 1.43 -4.73 -14.66
C LYS A 19 0.15 -4.75 -13.84
N LYS A 20 -0.67 -5.78 -14.07
CA LYS A 20 -1.89 -6.02 -13.31
C LYS A 20 -1.75 -7.33 -12.51
N PRO A 21 -1.42 -7.27 -11.21
CA PRO A 21 -1.40 -8.46 -10.36
C PRO A 21 -2.77 -9.15 -10.33
N TYR A 22 -2.76 -10.47 -10.09
CA TYR A 22 -3.99 -11.23 -9.91
C TYR A 22 -4.70 -10.80 -8.62
N THR A 23 -5.95 -10.34 -8.76
CA THR A 23 -6.71 -9.77 -7.65
C THR A 23 -7.67 -10.75 -6.98
N GLY A 24 -7.70 -12.03 -7.35
CA GLY A 24 -8.58 -13.01 -6.72
C GLY A 24 -10.05 -12.90 -7.16
N ILE A 25 -10.92 -13.63 -6.44
CA ILE A 25 -12.38 -13.54 -6.61
C ILE A 25 -12.88 -12.27 -5.94
N LEU A 26 -13.69 -11.48 -6.66
CA LEU A 26 -14.19 -10.18 -6.22
C LEU A 26 -15.00 -10.29 -4.93
N ARG A 27 -14.70 -9.41 -3.96
CA ARG A 27 -15.37 -9.34 -2.66
C ARG A 27 -16.04 -7.99 -2.44
N GLU A 28 -17.02 -7.68 -3.29
CA GLU A 28 -17.67 -6.37 -3.41
C GLU A 28 -18.11 -5.74 -2.08
N PHE A 29 -18.71 -6.54 -1.18
CA PHE A 29 -19.16 -6.05 0.12
C PHE A 29 -18.03 -5.35 0.91
N TYR A 30 -16.85 -5.98 0.98
CA TYR A 30 -15.72 -5.44 1.75
C TYR A 30 -15.09 -4.24 1.04
N ILE A 31 -14.93 -4.32 -0.28
CA ILE A 31 -14.40 -3.22 -1.10
C ILE A 31 -15.27 -1.97 -0.90
N ASN A 32 -16.58 -2.11 -1.11
CA ASN A 32 -17.53 -0.99 -1.00
C ASN A 32 -17.56 -0.42 0.43
N LYS A 33 -17.44 -1.27 1.44
CA LYS A 33 -17.35 -0.83 2.84
C LYS A 33 -16.08 0.00 3.08
N ILE A 34 -14.93 -0.44 2.59
CA ILE A 34 -13.65 0.28 2.74
C ILE A 34 -13.70 1.61 1.99
N LEU A 35 -14.11 1.61 0.72
CA LEU A 35 -14.23 2.83 -0.09
C LEU A 35 -15.18 3.84 0.56
N LYS A 36 -16.30 3.39 1.12
CA LYS A 36 -17.24 4.26 1.84
C LYS A 36 -16.60 4.91 3.07
N ILE A 37 -15.76 4.20 3.82
CA ILE A 37 -15.04 4.77 4.97
C ILE A 37 -13.99 5.78 4.48
N LEU A 38 -13.26 5.44 3.41
CA LEU A 38 -12.22 6.30 2.82
C LEU A 38 -12.78 7.63 2.28
N ASN A 39 -14.06 7.71 1.94
CA ASN A 39 -14.71 8.97 1.56
C ASN A 39 -14.80 9.99 2.71
N GLY A 40 -14.71 9.56 3.98
CA GLY A 40 -14.79 10.44 5.14
C GLY A 40 -13.52 10.46 6.01
N ILE A 41 -12.71 9.41 5.96
CA ILE A 41 -11.53 9.21 6.82
C ILE A 41 -10.36 8.76 5.95
N ASN A 42 -9.17 9.36 6.13
CA ASN A 42 -8.00 9.05 5.30
C ASN A 42 -7.29 7.72 5.64
N ILE A 43 -7.68 7.03 6.71
CA ILE A 43 -7.02 5.81 7.19
C ILE A 43 -8.08 4.76 7.51
N VAL A 44 -7.88 3.55 6.99
CA VAL A 44 -8.66 2.36 7.32
C VAL A 44 -7.70 1.26 7.74
N THR A 45 -8.06 0.53 8.80
CA THR A 45 -7.30 -0.64 9.25
C THR A 45 -8.16 -1.89 9.04
N GLU A 46 -7.60 -2.86 8.33
CA GLU A 46 -8.18 -4.19 8.17
C GLU A 46 -7.58 -5.14 9.20
N SER A 47 -8.41 -5.90 9.92
CA SER A 47 -7.94 -6.88 10.89
C SER A 47 -8.73 -8.19 10.77
N GLY A 48 -8.13 -9.29 11.19
CA GLY A 48 -8.74 -10.61 11.15
C GLY A 48 -7.72 -11.73 11.08
N LEU A 49 -8.20 -12.97 11.11
CA LEU A 49 -7.35 -14.17 11.16
C LEU A 49 -6.39 -14.29 9.97
N ARG A 50 -5.26 -14.99 10.16
CA ARG A 50 -4.34 -15.34 9.08
C ARG A 50 -5.08 -16.17 8.02
N ARG A 51 -4.79 -15.94 6.73
CA ARG A 51 -5.44 -16.59 5.58
C ARG A 51 -6.93 -16.27 5.35
N SER A 52 -7.49 -15.24 5.99
CA SER A 52 -8.86 -14.78 5.68
C SER A 52 -8.99 -14.01 4.35
N GLY A 53 -7.86 -13.67 3.71
CA GLY A 53 -7.82 -12.98 2.41
C GLY A 53 -7.88 -11.46 2.49
N LYS A 54 -7.39 -10.86 3.59
CA LYS A 54 -7.31 -9.39 3.77
C LYS A 54 -6.44 -8.73 2.69
N SER A 55 -5.23 -9.25 2.46
CA SER A 55 -4.32 -8.76 1.41
C SER A 55 -5.00 -8.73 0.02
N PHE A 56 -5.83 -9.73 -0.30
CA PHE A 56 -6.62 -9.73 -1.52
C PHE A 56 -7.71 -8.64 -1.52
N ILE A 57 -8.36 -8.36 -0.39
CA ILE A 57 -9.32 -7.26 -0.26
C ILE A 57 -8.61 -5.93 -0.48
N SER A 58 -7.48 -5.66 0.19
CA SER A 58 -6.72 -4.42 0.00
C SER A 58 -6.22 -4.26 -1.45
N LEU A 59 -5.77 -5.36 -2.07
CA LEU A 59 -5.38 -5.36 -3.49
C LEU A 59 -6.56 -5.07 -4.42
N GLN A 60 -7.74 -5.59 -4.12
CA GLN A 60 -8.97 -5.28 -4.85
C GLN A 60 -9.39 -3.82 -4.68
N VAL A 61 -9.24 -3.25 -3.47
CA VAL A 61 -9.48 -1.82 -3.21
C VAL A 61 -8.54 -0.95 -4.04
N ALA A 62 -7.24 -1.27 -4.11
CA ALA A 62 -6.30 -0.60 -5.01
C ALA A 62 -6.77 -0.68 -6.47
N SER A 63 -7.18 -1.87 -6.92
CA SER A 63 -7.71 -2.03 -8.28
C SER A 63 -8.97 -1.18 -8.53
N SER A 64 -9.85 -1.03 -7.54
CA SER A 64 -11.01 -0.14 -7.63
C SER A 64 -10.60 1.33 -7.76
N PHE A 65 -9.58 1.82 -7.03
CA PHE A 65 -9.08 3.18 -7.21
C PHE A 65 -8.58 3.42 -8.65
N ILE A 66 -7.82 2.48 -9.21
CA ILE A 66 -7.34 2.57 -10.60
C ILE A 66 -8.50 2.61 -11.59
N GLN A 67 -9.50 1.73 -11.40
CA GLN A 67 -10.70 1.71 -12.25
C GLN A 67 -11.51 3.02 -12.17
N ASN A 68 -11.38 3.77 -11.07
CA ASN A 68 -12.00 5.09 -10.88
C ASN A 68 -11.08 6.26 -11.29
N GLY A 69 -9.99 5.99 -12.02
CA GLY A 69 -9.16 7.02 -12.65
C GLY A 69 -7.89 7.41 -11.91
N TYR A 70 -7.51 6.71 -10.84
CA TYR A 70 -6.19 6.90 -10.23
C TYR A 70 -5.09 6.31 -11.12
N ASN A 71 -3.94 6.98 -11.20
CA ASN A 71 -2.77 6.40 -11.85
C ASN A 71 -2.26 5.22 -11.00
N PRO A 72 -1.89 4.08 -11.61
CA PRO A 72 -1.30 2.96 -10.89
C PRO A 72 -0.05 3.35 -10.09
N GLU A 73 0.74 4.29 -10.59
CA GLU A 73 1.93 4.83 -9.94
C GLU A 73 1.61 5.70 -8.71
N ASP A 74 0.38 6.17 -8.57
CA ASP A 74 -0.11 6.86 -7.36
C ASP A 74 -0.64 5.88 -6.30
N ILE A 75 -0.48 4.57 -6.52
CA ILE A 75 -0.78 3.54 -5.53
C ILE A 75 0.52 2.86 -5.13
N LEU A 76 0.77 2.84 -3.82
CA LEU A 76 1.90 2.15 -3.21
C LEU A 76 1.38 1.01 -2.32
N ILE A 77 1.81 -0.20 -2.60
CA ILE A 77 1.59 -1.40 -1.80
C ILE A 77 2.94 -1.85 -1.26
N ILE A 78 3.03 -1.98 0.07
CA ILE A 78 4.21 -2.46 0.78
C ILE A 78 3.78 -3.74 1.50
N ASN A 79 4.58 -4.81 1.38
CA ASN A 79 4.32 -6.06 2.07
C ASN A 79 5.52 -6.41 2.97
N PHE A 80 5.32 -6.38 4.28
CA PHE A 80 6.39 -6.67 5.27
C PHE A 80 6.60 -8.16 5.57
N ASP A 81 5.87 -9.05 4.90
CA ASP A 81 6.23 -10.48 4.84
C ASP A 81 7.36 -10.74 3.80
N ASP A 82 7.76 -9.75 3.00
CA ASP A 82 8.86 -9.88 2.04
C ASP A 82 10.23 -9.87 2.73
N GLU A 83 10.92 -11.01 2.72
CA GLU A 83 12.23 -11.20 3.37
C GLU A 83 13.35 -10.30 2.83
N ARG A 84 13.14 -9.66 1.67
CA ARG A 84 14.10 -8.70 1.08
C ARG A 84 14.02 -7.33 1.77
N LEU A 85 13.02 -7.10 2.61
CA LEU A 85 12.81 -5.86 3.35
C LEU A 85 13.10 -6.06 4.84
N ASP A 86 13.88 -5.16 5.42
CA ASP A 86 14.02 -5.15 6.89
C ASP A 86 12.76 -4.56 7.54
N ASN A 87 12.19 -5.27 8.51
CA ASN A 87 10.97 -4.88 9.23
C ASN A 87 11.23 -3.79 10.29
N ASN A 88 11.64 -2.60 9.85
CA ASN A 88 11.90 -1.46 10.71
C ASN A 88 11.43 -0.13 10.11
N ILE A 89 11.25 0.86 10.98
CA ILE A 89 10.70 2.17 10.61
C ILE A 89 11.55 2.92 9.57
N LYS A 90 12.89 2.74 9.62
CA LYS A 90 13.81 3.38 8.68
C LYS A 90 13.64 2.82 7.27
N THR A 91 13.41 1.52 7.14
CA THR A 91 13.08 0.89 5.86
C THR A 91 11.78 1.44 5.31
N LEU A 92 10.74 1.55 6.13
CA LEU A 92 9.45 2.13 5.71
C LEU A 92 9.61 3.58 5.21
N ASP A 93 10.38 4.40 5.92
CA ASP A 93 10.70 5.77 5.48
C ASP A 93 11.48 5.79 4.16
N ASN A 94 12.49 4.92 4.01
CA ASN A 94 13.28 4.83 2.79
C ASN A 94 12.46 4.38 1.59
N ILE A 95 11.61 3.35 1.76
CA ILE A 95 10.66 2.88 0.75
C ILE A 95 9.79 4.05 0.27
N TYR A 96 9.21 4.80 1.19
CA TYR A 96 8.32 5.90 0.82
C TYR A 96 9.08 7.02 0.09
N ASN A 97 10.30 7.33 0.50
CA ASN A 97 11.15 8.32 -0.17
C ASN A 97 11.53 7.88 -1.59
N ALA A 98 11.93 6.61 -1.77
CA ALA A 98 12.24 6.03 -3.08
C ALA A 98 11.01 6.07 -3.99
N TYR A 99 9.85 5.64 -3.48
CA TYR A 99 8.56 5.71 -4.17
C TYR A 99 8.23 7.14 -4.61
N LYS A 100 8.33 8.11 -3.69
CA LYS A 100 8.05 9.52 -3.98
C LYS A 100 8.97 10.09 -5.06
N LYS A 101 10.25 9.69 -5.04
CA LYS A 101 11.28 10.20 -5.96
C LYS A 101 11.17 9.60 -7.36
N LEU A 102 10.88 8.30 -7.46
CA LEU A 102 11.04 7.55 -8.70
C LEU A 102 9.72 7.18 -9.39
N ILE A 103 8.63 7.01 -8.63
CA ILE A 103 7.38 6.43 -9.15
C ILE A 103 6.20 7.40 -9.06
N LYS A 104 5.94 7.94 -7.86
CA LYS A 104 4.76 8.78 -7.56
C LYS A 104 4.59 9.89 -8.60
N LYS A 105 3.38 10.04 -9.16
CA LYS A 105 3.08 11.03 -10.21
C LYS A 105 2.38 12.26 -9.66
N THR A 106 1.49 12.09 -8.69
CA THR A 106 0.67 13.15 -8.11
C THR A 106 0.65 13.07 -6.61
N ASP A 107 0.30 14.16 -5.94
CA ASP A 107 0.16 14.17 -4.47
C ASP A 107 -1.08 13.44 -3.94
N ASN A 108 -1.98 13.01 -4.83
CA ASN A 108 -3.14 12.22 -4.47
C ASN A 108 -2.83 10.72 -4.59
N ASN A 109 -2.25 10.14 -3.55
CA ASN A 109 -1.78 8.76 -3.56
C ASN A 109 -2.47 7.88 -2.50
N VAL A 110 -2.60 6.58 -2.81
CA VAL A 110 -3.12 5.55 -1.89
C VAL A 110 -1.94 4.70 -1.43
N ILE A 111 -1.83 4.48 -0.12
CA ILE A 111 -0.79 3.65 0.48
C ILE A 111 -1.43 2.49 1.21
N ILE A 112 -1.01 1.27 0.89
CA ILE A 112 -1.39 0.03 1.55
C ILE A 112 -0.12 -0.54 2.20
N ILE A 113 -0.20 -0.80 3.50
CA ILE A 113 0.87 -1.43 4.26
C ILE A 113 0.33 -2.78 4.75
N ASP A 114 0.68 -3.84 4.02
CA ASP A 114 0.34 -5.21 4.41
C ASP A 114 1.32 -5.69 5.49
N GLU A 115 0.77 -6.46 6.42
CA GLU A 115 1.47 -6.95 7.63
C GLU A 115 2.20 -5.82 8.40
N ALA A 116 1.57 -4.64 8.48
CA ALA A 116 2.14 -3.44 9.12
C ALA A 116 2.62 -3.66 10.57
N GLN A 117 2.02 -4.60 11.30
CA GLN A 117 2.41 -4.93 12.67
C GLN A 117 3.84 -5.46 12.80
N GLU A 118 4.43 -5.97 11.71
CA GLU A 118 5.84 -6.40 11.70
C GLU A 118 6.80 -5.22 11.89
N VAL A 119 6.36 -3.99 11.60
CA VAL A 119 7.18 -2.79 11.72
C VAL A 119 6.81 -2.01 12.98
N SER A 120 7.62 -2.14 14.02
CA SER A 120 7.44 -1.34 15.24
C SER A 120 7.41 0.17 14.96
N GLY A 121 6.33 0.84 15.36
CA GLY A 121 6.15 2.28 15.21
C GLY A 121 5.57 2.75 13.86
N TRP A 122 5.08 1.83 13.03
CA TRP A 122 4.40 2.12 11.76
C TRP A 122 3.26 3.15 11.90
N GLU A 123 2.60 3.22 13.05
CA GLU A 123 1.50 4.16 13.30
C GLU A 123 2.00 5.62 13.30
N LYS A 124 3.25 5.86 13.74
CA LYS A 124 3.86 7.20 13.68
C LYS A 124 4.14 7.60 12.24
N PHE A 125 4.56 6.66 11.40
CA PHE A 125 4.72 6.88 9.96
C PHE A 125 3.37 7.29 9.35
N VAL A 126 2.32 6.47 9.52
CA VAL A 126 1.00 6.74 8.94
C VAL A 126 0.45 8.10 9.39
N ARG A 127 0.57 8.45 10.68
CA ARG A 127 0.13 9.77 11.20
C ARG A 127 0.91 10.95 10.60
N THR A 128 2.19 10.77 10.31
CA THR A 128 3.02 11.84 9.70
C THR A 128 2.58 12.13 8.27
N TYR A 129 2.28 11.09 7.50
CA TYR A 129 1.92 11.24 6.09
C TYR A 129 0.42 11.52 5.86
N GLN A 130 -0.46 11.21 6.82
CA GLN A 130 -1.86 11.62 6.77
C GLN A 130 -2.04 13.15 6.82
N LYS A 131 -1.19 13.85 7.57
CA LYS A 131 -1.35 15.29 7.88
C LYS A 131 -0.84 16.23 6.78
N LYS A 132 -0.05 15.73 5.83
CA LYS A 132 0.49 16.53 4.74
C LYS A 132 -0.58 16.67 3.65
N LYS A 133 -1.48 17.63 3.84
CA LYS A 133 -2.24 18.28 2.77
C LYS A 133 -1.59 19.61 2.45
#